data_AF-G5QKZ6-F1
#
_entry.id   AF-G5QKZ6-F1
#
_cell.length_a   1.000
_cell.length_b   1.000
_cell.length_c   1.000
_cell.angle_alpha   90.00
_cell.angle_beta   90.00
_cell.angle_gamma   90.00
#
_symmetry.space_group_name_H-M   'P 1'
#
loop_
_entity.id
_entity.type
_entity.pdbx_description
1 polymer ?
#
loop_
_entity_poly.entity_id
_entity_poly.type
_entity_poly.pdbx_seq_one_letter_code
_entity_poly.pdbx_strand_id
1 'polypeptide(L)' 'MVTDARLMVIGENLAMENERIHWLPVSAVNADYEMNAVVILDER' A
#
# COMPACT_ATOMS: atom_id res chain seq x y z
N MET A 1 -8.05 23.87 -6.82
CA MET A 1 -8.01 22.56 -7.49
C MET A 1 -7.58 21.56 -6.43
N VAL A 2 -8.49 20.70 -5.96
CA VAL A 2 -8.12 19.61 -5.06
C VAL A 2 -7.75 18.44 -5.97
N THR A 3 -6.46 18.10 -6.05
CA THR A 3 -6.06 16.84 -6.66
C THR A 3 -6.40 15.77 -5.64
N ASP A 4 -7.50 15.06 -5.84
CA ASP A 4 -7.88 13.90 -5.04
C ASP A 4 -6.86 12.78 -5.33
N ALA A 5 -5.67 12.91 -4.73
CA ALA A 5 -4.60 11.94 -4.87
C ALA A 5 -4.98 10.74 -4.00
N ARG A 6 -5.60 9.74 -4.63
CA ARG A 6 -5.93 8.47 -3.98
C ARG A 6 -4.67 7.90 -3.34
N LEU A 7 -4.73 7.65 -2.05
CA LEU A 7 -3.70 6.97 -1.27
C LEU A 7 -4.01 5.48 -1.21
N MET A 8 -2.98 4.66 -1.19
CA MET A 8 -3.06 3.21 -1.03
C MET A 8 -2.24 2.79 0.19
N VAL A 9 -2.76 1.77 0.86
CA VAL A 9 -2.09 1.11 2.00
C VAL A 9 -1.60 -0.24 1.53
N ILE A 10 -0.32 -0.50 1.75
CA ILE A 10 0.32 -1.74 1.35
C ILE A 10 0.99 -2.33 2.57
N GLY A 11 0.47 -3.47 3.03
CA GLY A 11 1.05 -4.24 4.13
C GLY A 11 1.85 -5.40 3.58
N GLU A 12 3.14 -5.50 3.93
CA GLU A 12 4.00 -6.64 3.64
C GLU A 12 4.18 -7.47 4.92
N ASN A 13 4.08 -8.80 4.81
CA ASN A 13 4.35 -9.75 5.89
C ASN A 13 3.60 -9.45 7.20
N LEU A 14 2.30 -9.13 7.08
CA LEU A 14 1.47 -8.81 8.24
C LEU A 14 1.50 -9.93 9.29
N ALA A 15 1.64 -9.54 10.56
CA ALA A 15 1.78 -10.43 11.71
C ALA A 15 3.06 -11.31 11.72
N MET A 16 4.07 -10.96 10.90
CA MET A 16 5.42 -11.54 10.97
C MET A 16 6.43 -10.54 11.57
N GLU A 17 7.62 -11.02 11.95
CA GLU A 17 8.68 -10.17 12.52
C GLU A 17 9.21 -9.08 11.57
N ASN A 18 9.04 -9.27 10.26
CA ASN A 18 9.47 -8.35 9.20
C ASN A 18 8.32 -7.58 8.55
N GLU A 19 7.25 -7.30 9.31
CA GLU A 19 6.11 -6.50 8.85
C GLU A 19 6.52 -5.11 8.37
N ARG A 20 5.95 -4.65 7.24
CA ARG A 20 6.08 -3.28 6.74
C ARG A 20 4.73 -2.73 6.28
N ILE A 21 4.48 -1.45 6.53
CA ILE A 21 3.27 -0.75 6.08
C ILE A 21 3.68 0.50 5.31
N HIS A 22 3.20 0.61 4.07
CA HIS A 22 3.45 1.75 3.19
C HIS A 22 2.17 2.53 2.93
N TRP A 23 2.28 3.85 2.92
CA TRP A 23 1.24 4.78 2.49
C TRP A 23 1.73 5.52 1.27
N LEU A 24 1.22 5.15 0.10
CA LEU A 24 1.71 5.67 -1.17
C LEU A 24 0.57 6.28 -1.98
N PRO A 25 0.79 7.38 -2.72
CA PRO A 25 -0.14 7.73 -3.78
C PRO A 25 -0.21 6.58 -4.78
N VAL A 26 -1.38 6.35 -5.39
CA VAL A 26 -1.56 5.27 -6.41
C VAL A 26 -0.45 5.29 -7.46
N SER A 27 -0.02 6.48 -7.89
CA SER A 27 1.03 6.66 -8.91
C SER A 27 2.42 6.17 -8.48
N ALA A 28 2.64 5.94 -7.19
CA ALA A 28 3.89 5.46 -6.63
C ALA A 28 3.83 3.98 -6.20
N VAL A 29 2.69 3.31 -6.38
CA VAL A 29 2.57 1.86 -6.15
C VAL A 29 3.28 1.12 -7.27
N ASN A 30 4.18 0.21 -6.91
CA ASN A 30 4.93 -0.62 -7.85
C ASN A 30 4.66 -2.11 -7.59
N ALA A 31 5.28 -3.02 -8.34
CA ALA A 31 5.03 -4.46 -8.22
C ALA A 31 6.06 -5.19 -7.33
N ASP A 32 6.98 -4.46 -6.70
CA ASP A 32 8.20 -5.03 -6.11
C ASP A 32 8.08 -5.24 -4.59
N TYR A 33 6.88 -5.55 -4.10
CA TYR A 33 6.67 -5.89 -2.69
C TYR A 33 7.02 -7.36 -2.41
N GLU A 34 7.41 -7.66 -1.17
CA GLU A 34 7.66 -9.03 -0.73
C GLU A 34 6.38 -9.90 -0.80
N MET A 35 6.56 -11.21 -0.99
CA MET A 35 5.56 -12.17 -1.48
C MET A 35 4.31 -12.39 -0.59
N ASN A 36 4.20 -11.69 0.55
CA ASN A 36 3.01 -11.62 1.41
C ASN A 36 2.42 -10.20 1.46
N ALA A 37 2.38 -9.50 0.32
CA ALA A 37 1.79 -8.18 0.24
C ALA A 37 0.26 -8.24 0.17
N VAL A 38 -0.43 -7.59 1.10
CA VAL A 38 -1.87 -7.32 1.03
C VAL A 38 -2.05 -5.84 0.66
N VAL A 39 -2.76 -5.60 -0.43
CA VAL A 39 -3.16 -4.25 -0.85
C VAL A 39 -4.59 -4.02 -0.41
N ILE A 40 -4.82 -3.01 0.43
CA ILE A 40 -6.17 -2.59 0.83
C ILE A 40 -6.49 -1.32 0.03
N LEU A 41 -7.46 -1.42 -0.86
CA LEU A 41 -8.00 -0.28 -1.59
C LEU A 41 -9.00 0.45 -0.68
N ASP A 42 -8.86 1.77 -0.55
CA ASP A 42 -9.90 2.61 0.04
C ASP A 42 -11.06 2.68 -0.96
N GLU A 43 -12.10 1.91 -0.68
CA GLU A 43 -13.38 1.93 -1.37
C GLU A 43 -14.21 3.08 -0.78
N ARG A 44 -14.05 4.29 -1.34
CA ARG A 44 -15.13 5.28 -1.22
C ARG A 44 -16.28 4.93 -2.16
#